data_AF-A0A3E3HXC8-F1
#
_entry.id   AF-A0A3E3HXC8-F1
#
_cell.length_a   1.000
_cell.length_b   1.000
_cell.length_c   1.000
_cell.angle_alpha   90.00
_cell.angle_beta   90.00
_cell.angle_gamma   90.00
#
_symmetry.space_group_name_H-M   'P 1'
#
loop_
_entity.id
_entity.type
_entity.pdbx_description
1 polymer ?
#
loop_
_entity_poly.entity_id
_entity_poly.type
_entity_poly.pdbx_seq_one_letter_code
_entity_poly.pdbx_strand_id
1 'polypeptide(L)'
;MWSGKKIKNCFKNQRWMLLTMTVPFFLCVVAFSLVPLWGWLIAFYDYFPGTSIFNQNFAGLRYFQRMLNDRYFYQALVNTLILSSMALLTYPIAPVFAILLNEFRSGKYNLNFACKLH
;
A
#
# COMPACT_ATOMS: atom_id res chain seq x y z
N MET A 1 18.36 11.23 46.57
CA MET A 1 18.24 12.59 46.00
C MET A 1 17.76 12.46 44.56
N TRP A 2 16.44 12.49 44.37
CA TRP A 2 15.76 12.39 43.07
C TRP A 2 16.09 13.60 42.20
N SER A 3 16.40 13.40 40.91
CA SER A 3 16.39 14.49 39.91
C SER A 3 15.72 14.02 38.62
N GLY A 4 14.40 13.90 38.68
CA GLY A 4 13.52 13.52 37.57
C GLY A 4 13.00 14.70 36.76
N LYS A 5 13.87 15.58 36.24
CA LYS A 5 13.39 16.80 35.54
C LYS A 5 14.25 17.29 34.37
N LYS A 6 14.57 16.44 33.38
CA LYS A 6 15.10 16.90 32.06
C LYS A 6 14.72 16.07 30.82
N ILE A 7 13.72 15.16 30.89
CA ILE A 7 13.41 14.26 29.75
C ILE A 7 12.41 14.88 28.74
N LYS A 8 11.56 15.82 29.18
CA LYS A 8 10.46 16.34 28.33
C LYS A 8 10.91 17.22 27.16
N ASN A 9 12.02 17.96 27.28
CA ASN A 9 12.50 18.87 26.23
C ASN A 9 13.37 18.20 25.16
N CYS A 10 14.17 17.18 25.51
CA CYS A 10 14.92 16.41 24.51
C CYS A 10 13.99 15.64 23.57
N PHE A 11 12.93 15.04 24.09
CA PHE A 11 11.95 14.31 23.27
C PHE A 11 11.18 15.23 22.31
N LYS A 12 10.91 16.48 22.71
CA LYS A 12 10.22 17.45 21.85
C LYS A 12 11.07 17.76 20.61
N ASN A 13 12.35 18.10 20.77
CA ASN A 13 13.25 18.42 19.65
C ASN A 13 13.52 17.21 18.74
N GLN A 14 13.68 16.02 19.31
CA GLN A 14 13.85 14.77 18.55
C GLN A 14 12.63 14.48 17.66
N ARG A 15 11.40 14.69 18.16
CA ARG A 15 10.17 14.50 17.37
C ARG A 15 10.04 15.49 16.23
N TRP A 16 10.42 16.76 16.43
CA TRP A 16 10.41 17.76 15.35
C TRP A 16 11.44 17.42 14.26
N MET A 17 12.63 16.96 14.64
CA MET A 17 13.66 16.54 13.67
C MET A 17 13.21 15.34 12.82
N LEU A 18 12.61 14.33 13.46
CA LEU A 18 12.02 13.17 12.76
C LEU A 18 10.89 13.61 11.83
N LEU A 19 10.00 14.50 12.28
CA LEU A 19 8.90 15.01 11.46
C LEU A 19 9.43 15.75 10.22
N THR A 20 10.40 16.65 10.38
CA THR A 20 10.99 17.41 9.25
C THR A 20 11.65 16.50 8.21
N MET A 21 12.25 15.37 8.61
CA MET A 21 12.81 14.40 7.67
C MET A 21 11.73 13.60 6.91
N THR A 22 10.60 13.30 7.54
CA THR A 22 9.49 12.56 6.91
C THR A 22 8.60 13.46 6.05
N VAL A 23 8.46 14.74 6.39
CA VAL A 23 7.62 15.73 5.66
C VAL A 23 7.86 15.75 4.15
N PRO A 24 9.10 15.83 3.61
CA PRO A 24 9.30 15.86 2.16
C PRO A 24 8.88 14.55 1.48
N PHE A 25 9.09 13.40 2.14
CA PHE A 25 8.65 12.11 1.62
C PHE A 25 7.13 12.03 1.55
N PHE A 26 6.45 12.47 2.62
CA PHE A 26 4.99 12.52 2.65
C PHE A 26 4.43 13.49 1.60
N LEU A 27 5.04 14.66 1.45
CA LEU A 27 4.63 15.64 0.46
C LEU A 27 4.76 15.10 -0.97
N CYS A 28 5.85 14.38 -1.27
CA CYS A 28 6.00 13.69 -2.54
C CYS A 28 4.92 12.63 -2.75
N VAL A 29 4.63 11.79 -1.74
CA VAL A 29 3.55 10.79 -1.84
C VAL A 29 2.21 11.46 -2.10
N VAL A 30 1.90 12.55 -1.40
CA VAL A 30 0.65 13.29 -1.64
C VAL A 30 0.62 13.91 -3.03
N ALA A 31 1.71 14.55 -3.46
CA ALA A 31 1.79 15.17 -4.79
C ALA A 31 1.68 14.13 -5.91
N PHE A 32 2.28 12.95 -5.78
CA PHE A 32 2.26 11.93 -6.83
C PHE A 32 1.10 10.95 -6.72
N SER A 33 0.52 10.74 -5.54
CA SER A 33 -0.59 9.80 -5.35
C SER A 33 -1.94 10.50 -5.26
N LEU A 34 -2.08 11.63 -4.54
CA LEU A 34 -3.37 12.31 -4.43
C LEU A 34 -3.71 13.14 -5.64
N VAL A 35 -2.73 13.83 -6.25
CA VAL A 35 -2.99 14.64 -7.46
C VAL A 35 -3.56 13.82 -8.62
N PRO A 36 -3.04 12.63 -9.00
CA PRO A 36 -3.65 11.86 -10.07
C PRO A 36 -5.05 11.32 -9.73
N LEU A 37 -5.43 11.20 -8.45
CA LEU A 37 -6.80 10.84 -8.08
C LEU A 37 -7.82 11.89 -8.49
N TRP A 38 -7.42 13.16 -8.63
CA TRP A 38 -8.29 14.20 -9.19
C TRP A 38 -8.68 13.90 -10.64
N GLY A 39 -7.86 13.12 -11.36
CA GLY A 39 -8.17 12.63 -12.69
C GLY A 39 -9.39 11.71 -12.74
N TRP A 40 -9.83 11.12 -11.62
CA TRP A 40 -11.06 10.33 -11.58
C TRP A 40 -12.30 11.15 -11.90
N LEU A 41 -12.27 12.46 -11.66
CA LEU A 41 -13.35 13.36 -12.03
C LEU A 41 -13.62 13.33 -13.53
N ILE A 42 -12.60 13.09 -14.36
CA ILE A 42 -12.71 13.03 -15.84
C ILE A 42 -13.68 11.91 -16.27
N ALA A 43 -13.84 10.84 -15.49
CA ALA A 43 -14.80 9.78 -15.81
C ALA A 43 -16.27 10.24 -15.76
N PHE A 44 -16.55 11.37 -15.10
CA PHE A 44 -17.90 11.95 -14.97
C PHE A 44 -18.18 13.07 -15.98
N TYR A 45 -17.16 13.55 -16.71
CA TYR A 45 -17.29 14.58 -17.73
C TYR A 45 -17.10 13.97 -19.13
N ASP A 46 -17.87 14.44 -20.13
CA ASP A 46 -17.64 14.07 -21.53
C ASP A 46 -16.35 14.76 -22.01
N TYR A 47 -15.18 14.15 -21.83
CA TYR A 47 -13.90 14.75 -22.22
C TYR A 47 -13.60 14.53 -23.71
N PHE A 48 -13.71 15.58 -24.53
CA PHE A 48 -13.26 15.59 -25.92
C PHE A 48 -11.86 16.24 -26.05
N PRO A 49 -10.83 15.50 -26.54
CA PRO A 49 -9.49 16.06 -26.70
C PRO A 49 -9.50 17.20 -27.73
N GLY A 50 -9.12 18.41 -27.32
CA GLY A 50 -9.07 19.61 -28.17
C GLY A 50 -10.12 20.68 -27.85
N THR A 51 -11.02 20.44 -26.91
CA THR A 51 -11.99 21.43 -26.42
C THR A 51 -11.69 21.83 -24.97
N SER A 52 -12.03 23.07 -24.60
CA SER A 52 -11.73 23.59 -23.27
C SER A 52 -12.44 22.76 -22.19
N ILE A 53 -11.68 22.30 -21.18
CA ILE A 53 -12.16 21.48 -20.05
C ILE A 53 -13.34 22.13 -19.29
N PHE A 54 -13.49 23.44 -19.38
CA PHE A 54 -14.54 24.22 -18.72
C PHE A 54 -15.89 24.24 -19.47
N ASN A 55 -15.95 23.78 -20.73
CA ASN A 55 -17.19 23.77 -21.53
C ASN A 55 -17.78 22.37 -21.70
N GLN A 56 -17.27 21.37 -20.97
CA GLN A 56 -17.74 19.99 -21.10
C GLN A 56 -18.98 19.75 -20.25
N ASN A 57 -19.99 19.12 -20.85
CA ASN A 57 -21.22 18.76 -20.15
C ASN A 57 -20.97 17.64 -19.13
N PHE A 58 -21.69 17.70 -18.01
CA PHE A 58 -21.68 16.66 -16.99
C PHE A 58 -22.38 15.41 -17.53
N ALA A 59 -21.60 14.38 -17.88
CA ALA A 59 -22.07 13.14 -18.49
C ALA A 59 -22.65 12.15 -17.47
N GLY A 60 -22.45 12.41 -16.17
CA GLY A 60 -22.95 11.57 -15.09
C GLY A 60 -22.36 10.15 -15.14
N LEU A 61 -23.23 9.14 -15.06
CA LEU A 61 -22.86 7.71 -14.96
C LEU A 61 -22.90 6.95 -16.29
N ARG A 62 -23.07 7.64 -17.43
CA ARG A 62 -23.26 6.97 -18.74
C ARG A 62 -22.05 6.13 -19.14
N TYR A 63 -20.84 6.63 -18.92
CA TYR A 63 -19.61 5.90 -19.18
C TYR A 63 -19.45 4.68 -18.29
N PHE A 64 -19.82 4.79 -17.00
CA PHE A 64 -19.78 3.67 -16.07
C PHE A 64 -20.74 2.54 -16.48
N GLN A 65 -21.98 2.88 -16.88
CA GLN A 65 -22.93 1.90 -17.40
C GLN A 65 -22.45 1.23 -18.69
N ARG A 66 -21.76 1.97 -19.57
CA ARG A 66 -21.18 1.41 -20.79
C ARG A 66 -20.05 0.43 -20.48
N MET A 67 -19.17 0.77 -19.54
CA MET A 67 -18.10 -0.12 -19.10
C MET A 67 -18.64 -1.38 -18.42
N LEU A 68 -19.64 -1.24 -17.55
CA LEU A 68 -20.28 -2.37 -16.88
C LEU A 68 -21.12 -3.27 -17.80
N ASN A 69 -21.57 -2.79 -18.96
CA ASN A 69 -22.27 -3.63 -19.94
C ASN A 69 -21.31 -4.30 -20.94
N ASP A 70 -20.02 -3.95 -20.90
CA ASP A 70 -19.02 -4.54 -21.78
C ASP A 70 -18.60 -5.94 -21.28
N ARG A 71 -18.66 -6.92 -22.18
CA ARG A 71 -18.25 -8.31 -21.89
C ARG A 71 -16.75 -8.39 -21.58
N TYR A 72 -15.92 -7.57 -22.19
CA TYR A 72 -14.48 -7.57 -21.96
C TYR A 72 -14.12 -7.13 -20.54
N PHE A 73 -14.87 -6.17 -19.98
CA PHE A 73 -14.69 -5.71 -18.62
C PHE A 73 -14.93 -6.85 -17.61
N TYR A 74 -16.02 -7.59 -17.74
CA TYR A 74 -16.29 -8.72 -16.85
C TYR A 74 -15.26 -9.84 -16.98
N GLN A 75 -14.80 -10.16 -18.19
CA GLN A 75 -13.74 -11.15 -18.39
C GLN A 75 -12.44 -10.72 -17.69
N ALA A 76 -12.03 -9.46 -17.86
CA ALA A 76 -10.84 -8.93 -17.20
C ALA A 76 -10.99 -8.90 -15.66
N LEU A 77 -12.17 -8.56 -15.15
CA LEU A 77 -12.47 -8.54 -13.72
C LEU A 77 -12.36 -9.94 -13.12
N VAL A 78 -13.00 -10.94 -13.73
CA VAL A 78 -12.93 -12.34 -13.27
C VAL A 78 -11.50 -12.86 -13.34
N ASN A 79 -10.77 -12.58 -14.41
CA ASN A 79 -9.37 -12.97 -14.53
C ASN A 79 -8.51 -12.35 -13.42
N THR A 80 -8.73 -11.07 -13.10
CA THR A 80 -8.00 -10.38 -12.02
C THR A 80 -8.34 -10.97 -10.65
N LEU A 81 -9.61 -11.33 -10.40
CA LEU A 81 -10.02 -12.02 -9.18
C LEU A 81 -9.42 -13.42 -9.07
N ILE A 82 -9.37 -14.18 -10.17
CA ILE A 82 -8.73 -15.49 -10.21
C ILE A 82 -7.23 -15.35 -9.90
N LEU A 83 -6.52 -14.43 -10.57
CA LEU A 83 -5.10 -14.20 -10.31
C LEU A 83 -4.85 -13.77 -8.86
N SER A 84 -5.66 -12.86 -8.32
CA SER A 84 -5.51 -12.38 -6.94
C SER A 84 -5.80 -13.47 -5.92
N SER A 85 -6.80 -14.32 -6.15
CA SER A 85 -7.11 -15.46 -5.27
C SER A 85 -6.02 -16.54 -5.32
N MET A 86 -5.49 -16.88 -6.50
CA MET A 86 -4.34 -17.78 -6.63
C MET A 86 -3.09 -17.21 -5.94
N ALA A 87 -2.87 -15.89 -6.02
CA ALA A 87 -1.77 -15.23 -5.33
C ALA A 87 -1.92 -15.30 -3.81
N LEU A 88 -3.14 -15.12 -3.28
CA LEU A 88 -3.42 -15.25 -1.84
C LEU A 88 -3.15 -16.67 -1.34
N LEU A 89 -3.48 -17.70 -2.11
CA LEU A 89 -3.18 -19.10 -1.77
C LEU A 89 -1.67 -19.39 -1.77
N THR A 90 -0.91 -18.70 -2.63
CA THR A 90 0.54 -18.89 -2.75
C THR A 90 1.34 -18.06 -1.75
N TYR A 91 0.81 -16.93 -1.27
CA TYR A 91 1.45 -16.05 -0.28
C TYR A 91 2.09 -16.78 0.93
N PRO A 92 1.44 -17.77 1.59
CA PRO A 92 2.03 -18.48 2.73
C PRO A 92 3.26 -19.34 2.39
N ILE A 93 3.59 -19.56 1.10
CA ILE A 93 4.71 -20.41 0.73
C ILE A 93 6.07 -19.83 1.16
N ALA A 94 6.22 -18.50 1.11
CA ALA A 94 7.47 -17.82 1.47
C ALA A 94 7.83 -17.95 2.96
N PRO A 95 6.92 -17.66 3.92
CA PRO A 95 7.22 -17.87 5.34
C PRO A 95 7.37 -19.35 5.71
N VAL A 96 6.60 -20.25 5.10
CA VAL A 96 6.77 -21.70 5.31
C VAL A 96 8.14 -22.16 4.86
N PHE A 97 8.58 -21.73 3.67
CA PHE A 97 9.90 -22.03 3.15
C PHE A 97 11.03 -21.43 4.02
N ALA A 98 10.84 -20.22 4.56
CA ALA A 98 11.79 -19.61 5.50
C ALA A 98 11.96 -20.42 6.79
N ILE A 99 10.85 -20.95 7.34
CA ILE A 99 10.89 -21.82 8.54
C ILE A 99 11.58 -23.14 8.21
N LEU A 100 11.27 -23.76 7.07
CA LEU A 100 11.91 -25.00 6.62
C LEU A 100 13.43 -24.85 6.44
N LEU A 101 13.89 -23.75 5.84
CA LEU A 101 15.32 -23.45 5.70
C LEU A 101 16.00 -23.19 7.06
N ASN A 102 15.30 -22.54 7.99
CA ASN A 102 15.80 -22.31 9.34
C ASN A 102 16.03 -23.66 10.06
N GLU A 103 15.08 -24.58 9.95
CA GLU A 103 15.16 -25.92 10.55
C GLU A 103 16.23 -26.80 9.88
N PHE A 104 16.36 -26.71 8.55
CA PHE A 104 17.40 -27.43 7.80
C PHE A 104 18.82 -26.97 8.19
N ARG A 105 19.01 -25.68 8.49
CA ARG A 105 20.29 -25.12 8.94
C ARG A 105 20.58 -25.43 10.42
N SER A 106 19.56 -25.58 11.26
CA SER A 106 19.70 -26.01 12.65
C SER A 106 19.86 -27.52 12.84
N GLY A 107 19.90 -28.30 11.75
CA GLY A 107 20.27 -29.72 11.71
C GLY A 107 21.70 -30.05 12.16
N LYS A 108 22.34 -29.21 12.99
CA LYS A 108 23.39 -29.67 13.90
C LYS A 108 22.73 -30.44 15.03
N TYR A 109 22.66 -31.75 14.85
CA TYR A 109 22.77 -32.72 15.94
C TYR A 109 23.83 -32.22 16.94
N ASN A 110 23.41 -31.64 18.07
CA ASN A 110 24.19 -31.52 19.32
C ASN A 110 23.32 -30.79 20.37
N LEU A 111 22.42 -31.56 21.01
CA LEU A 111 22.33 -31.72 22.47
C LEU A 111 22.60 -30.50 23.39
N ASN A 112 22.07 -29.29 23.11
CA ASN A 112 22.23 -28.15 24.04
C ASN A 112 21.09 -27.12 24.08
N PHE A 113 19.86 -27.50 23.73
CA PHE A 113 18.70 -26.59 23.80
C PHE A 113 17.75 -26.81 24.98
N ALA A 114 18.05 -27.74 25.90
CA ALA A 114 17.26 -27.90 27.13
C ALA A 114 17.53 -26.82 28.20
N CYS A 115 18.57 -25.98 28.05
CA CYS A 115 19.02 -25.07 29.11
C CYS A 115 19.00 -23.58 28.74
N LYS A 116 18.13 -23.15 27.81
CA LYS A 116 18.00 -21.73 27.47
C LYS A 116 16.55 -21.28 27.37
N LEU A 117 15.76 -21.73 28.34
CA LEU A 117 14.46 -21.17 28.68
C LEU A 117 14.45 -20.82 30.17
N HIS A 118 15.32 -19.88 30.56
CA HIS A 118 15.24 -19.07 31.77
C HIS A 118 16.00 -17.76 31.53
#